data_AF-A0A4R0YSV9-F1
#
_entry.id   AF-A0A4R0YSV9-F1
#
_cell.length_a   1.000
_cell.length_b   1.000
_cell.length_c   1.000
_cell.angle_alpha   90.00
_cell.angle_beta   90.00
_cell.angle_gamma   90.00
#
_symmetry.space_group_name_H-M   'P 1'
#
loop_
_entity.id
_entity.type
_entity.pdbx_description
1 polymer ?
#
loop_
_entity_poly.entity_id
_entity_poly.type
_entity_poly.pdbx_seq_one_letter_code
_entity_poly.pdbx_strand_id
1 'polypeptide(L)'
;MVHIFFPLSGRPKGARMAVSTLALALMLALSGCASTPPPDGIMNQAQVQLQAARDADAADYAPVDLDFAQNKFQQAQGAMANRKYDDAALLADEARADAELARAKARLGAARAQIQNKTSANQQLRAQIEQSLATEQRQSDTQNPALPAQQPPADMPAPASSSLLEPLPAGQGFQTVPQSNSDQGGHR
;
A
#
# COMPACT_ATOMS: atom_id res chain seq x y z
N MET A 1 -35.09 36.00 -85.71
CA MET A 1 -35.62 37.01 -84.78
C MET A 1 -36.75 36.38 -83.98
N VAL A 2 -36.44 35.83 -82.82
CA VAL A 2 -37.41 35.59 -81.73
C VAL A 2 -36.64 35.87 -80.43
N HIS A 3 -36.80 37.09 -79.93
CA HIS A 3 -36.38 37.49 -78.60
C HIS A 3 -37.60 37.42 -77.70
N ILE A 4 -37.61 36.51 -76.72
CA ILE A 4 -38.59 36.55 -75.62
C ILE A 4 -37.83 36.09 -74.36
N PHE A 5 -37.24 37.02 -73.61
CA PHE A 5 -37.79 37.75 -72.45
C PHE A 5 -37.75 36.91 -71.16
N PHE A 6 -36.60 36.96 -70.49
CA PHE A 6 -36.40 36.44 -69.13
C PHE A 6 -37.03 37.41 -68.12
N PRO A 7 -38.04 37.01 -67.32
CA PRO A 7 -38.51 37.84 -66.23
C PRO A 7 -37.54 37.73 -65.04
N LEU A 8 -36.87 38.84 -64.70
CA LEU A 8 -36.29 39.07 -63.38
C LEU A 8 -37.44 39.30 -62.38
N SER A 9 -38.07 38.23 -61.91
CA SER A 9 -39.08 38.30 -60.85
C SER A 9 -38.43 38.27 -59.47
N GLY A 10 -38.32 39.48 -58.87
CA GLY A 10 -38.44 39.79 -57.45
C GLY A 10 -37.66 38.94 -56.43
N ARG A 11 -36.54 39.48 -55.91
CA ARG A 11 -35.89 38.96 -54.70
C ARG A 11 -36.90 39.01 -53.54
N PRO A 12 -37.36 37.88 -52.96
CA PRO A 12 -38.34 37.91 -51.89
C PRO A 12 -37.68 38.54 -50.66
N LYS A 13 -38.37 39.47 -50.01
CA LYS A 13 -37.92 40.06 -48.72
C LYS A 13 -37.60 38.97 -47.67
N GLY A 14 -38.22 37.80 -47.80
CA GLY A 14 -37.94 36.60 -47.00
C GLY A 14 -36.58 35.94 -47.26
N ALA A 15 -36.01 36.01 -48.47
CA ALA A 15 -34.66 35.50 -48.74
C ALA A 15 -33.58 36.34 -48.06
N ARG A 16 -33.80 37.65 -47.90
CA ARG A 16 -32.87 38.52 -47.15
C ARG A 16 -32.90 38.22 -45.65
N MET A 17 -34.08 37.93 -45.09
CA MET A 17 -34.22 37.53 -43.70
C MET A 17 -33.66 36.12 -43.43
N ALA A 18 -33.93 35.16 -44.31
CA ALA A 18 -33.41 33.78 -44.18
C ALA A 18 -31.88 33.71 -44.31
N VAL A 19 -31.26 34.52 -45.18
CA VAL A 19 -29.80 34.62 -45.28
C VAL A 19 -29.21 35.30 -44.04
N SER A 20 -29.89 36.29 -43.47
CA SER A 20 -29.44 36.97 -42.25
C SER A 20 -29.52 36.09 -41.01
N THR A 21 -30.56 35.26 -40.87
CA THR A 21 -30.69 34.32 -39.74
C THR A 21 -29.70 33.17 -39.87
N LEU A 22 -29.46 32.66 -41.08
CA LEU A 22 -28.46 31.62 -41.32
C LEU A 22 -27.03 32.13 -41.07
N ALA A 23 -26.71 33.37 -41.47
CA ALA A 23 -25.42 33.98 -41.18
C ALA A 23 -25.20 34.23 -39.67
N LEU A 24 -26.25 34.64 -38.94
CA LEU A 24 -26.20 34.81 -37.49
C LEU A 24 -26.05 33.47 -36.76
N ALA A 25 -26.75 32.43 -37.21
CA ALA A 25 -26.61 31.07 -36.66
C ALA A 25 -25.21 30.49 -36.92
N LEU A 26 -24.63 30.75 -38.10
CA LEU A 26 -23.27 30.34 -38.43
C LEU A 26 -22.21 31.09 -37.62
N MET A 27 -22.42 32.39 -37.35
CA MET A 27 -21.57 33.16 -36.44
C MET A 27 -21.69 32.71 -34.98
N LEU A 28 -22.90 32.37 -34.51
CA LEU A 28 -23.09 31.81 -33.16
C LEU A 28 -22.45 30.42 -33.02
N ALA A 29 -22.51 29.59 -34.07
CA ALA A 29 -21.82 28.30 -34.10
C ALA A 29 -20.30 28.45 -34.09
N LEU A 30 -19.74 29.50 -34.70
CA LEU A 30 -18.31 29.83 -34.59
C LEU A 30 -17.94 30.52 -33.26
N SER A 31 -18.88 31.17 -32.58
CA SER A 31 -18.63 31.84 -31.30
C SER A 31 -18.47 30.87 -30.12
N GLY A 32 -18.73 29.58 -30.31
CA GLY A 32 -18.51 28.51 -29.33
C GLY A 32 -17.06 28.15 -29.04
N CYS A 33 -16.08 28.63 -29.83
CA CYS A 33 -14.65 28.38 -29.61
C CYS A 33 -13.82 29.68 -29.55
N ALA A 34 -14.39 30.78 -29.06
CA ALA A 34 -13.67 32.05 -29.00
C ALA A 34 -12.85 32.29 -27.70
N SER A 35 -13.00 31.45 -26.67
CA SER A 35 -12.16 31.55 -25.46
C SER A 35 -12.38 30.35 -24.51
N THR A 36 -11.78 29.20 -24.80
CA THR A 36 -11.60 28.18 -23.75
C THR A 36 -10.54 28.71 -22.78
N PRO A 37 -10.88 29.01 -21.51
CA PRO A 37 -9.89 29.50 -20.55
C PRO A 37 -8.84 28.42 -20.27
N PRO A 38 -7.61 28.80 -19.87
CA PRO A 38 -6.59 27.84 -19.48
C PRO A 38 -7.08 26.86 -18.39
N PRO A 39 -6.87 25.54 -18.54
CA PRO A 39 -7.33 24.51 -17.60
C PRO A 39 -6.40 24.35 -16.38
N ASP A 40 -6.04 25.44 -15.71
CA ASP A 40 -5.06 25.44 -14.60
C ASP A 40 -5.46 24.52 -13.45
N GLY A 41 -6.77 24.41 -13.18
CA GLY A 41 -7.30 23.53 -12.13
C GLY A 41 -6.98 22.05 -12.36
N ILE A 42 -7.19 21.55 -13.58
CA ILE A 42 -6.91 20.14 -13.92
C ILE A 42 -5.40 19.91 -14.00
N MET A 43 -4.63 20.86 -14.54
CA MET A 43 -3.16 20.82 -14.55
C MET A 43 -2.59 20.65 -13.13
N ASN A 44 -3.08 21.45 -12.18
CA ASN A 44 -2.64 21.37 -10.79
C ASN A 44 -3.05 20.05 -10.13
N GLN A 45 -4.26 19.55 -10.40
CA GLN A 45 -4.70 18.24 -9.88
C GLN A 45 -3.81 17.10 -10.39
N ALA A 46 -3.48 17.09 -11.68
CA ALA A 46 -2.59 16.11 -12.27
C ALA A 46 -1.20 16.16 -11.64
N GLN A 47 -0.64 17.35 -11.43
CA GLN A 47 0.64 17.54 -10.76
C GLN A 47 0.63 17.01 -9.32
N VAL A 48 -0.42 17.31 -8.56
CA VAL A 48 -0.58 16.79 -7.19
C VAL A 48 -0.65 15.26 -7.18
N GLN A 49 -1.39 14.64 -8.11
CA GLN A 49 -1.45 13.18 -8.16
C GLN A 49 -0.13 12.54 -8.61
N LEU A 50 0.60 13.17 -9.54
CA LEU A 50 1.95 12.74 -9.88
C LEU A 50 2.86 12.72 -8.66
N GLN A 51 2.81 13.78 -7.84
CA GLN A 51 3.59 13.85 -6.62
C GLN A 51 3.14 12.78 -5.62
N ALA A 52 1.84 12.60 -5.43
CA ALA A 52 1.30 11.58 -4.54
C ALA A 52 1.62 10.14 -4.97
N ALA A 53 1.82 9.91 -6.27
CA ALA A 53 2.30 8.64 -6.80
C ALA A 53 3.80 8.44 -6.51
N ARG A 54 4.62 9.49 -6.70
CA ARG A 54 6.05 9.46 -6.34
C ARG A 54 6.27 9.23 -4.85
N ASP A 55 5.51 9.92 -4.01
CA ASP A 55 5.56 9.77 -2.54
C ASP A 55 5.11 8.38 -2.07
N ALA A 56 4.40 7.63 -2.92
CA ALA A 56 4.01 6.25 -2.67
C ALA A 56 5.01 5.23 -3.25
N ASP A 57 6.21 5.68 -3.64
CA ASP A 57 7.27 4.86 -4.24
C ASP A 57 6.84 4.16 -5.54
N ALA A 58 5.99 4.83 -6.34
CA ALA A 58 5.54 4.27 -7.62
C ALA A 58 6.69 4.03 -8.61
N ALA A 59 7.84 4.69 -8.45
CA ALA A 59 9.02 4.39 -9.26
C ALA A 59 9.52 2.95 -9.06
N ASP A 60 9.39 2.39 -7.85
CA ASP A 60 9.86 1.04 -7.53
C ASP A 60 8.78 -0.01 -7.80
N TYR A 61 7.52 0.31 -7.46
CA TYR A 61 6.44 -0.67 -7.47
C TYR A 61 5.51 -0.58 -8.70
N ALA A 62 5.48 0.55 -9.41
CA ALA A 62 4.62 0.78 -10.58
C ALA A 62 5.28 1.72 -11.63
N PRO A 63 6.52 1.45 -12.08
CA PRO A 63 7.29 2.39 -12.90
C PRO A 63 6.63 2.71 -14.24
N VAL A 64 5.99 1.72 -14.86
CA VAL A 64 5.34 1.87 -16.18
C VAL A 64 4.16 2.83 -16.11
N ASP A 65 3.30 2.68 -15.10
CA ASP A 65 2.13 3.56 -14.93
C ASP A 65 2.55 4.98 -14.55
N LEU A 66 3.60 5.11 -13.72
CA LEU A 66 4.17 6.41 -13.37
C LEU A 66 4.76 7.12 -14.59
N ASP A 67 5.44 6.39 -15.47
CA ASP A 67 6.00 6.94 -16.71
C ASP A 67 4.90 7.39 -17.68
N PHE A 68 3.82 6.62 -17.85
CA PHE A 68 2.66 7.04 -18.63
C PHE A 68 2.06 8.36 -18.11
N ALA A 69 1.86 8.47 -16.81
CA ALA A 69 1.36 9.69 -16.19
C ALA A 69 2.30 10.89 -16.46
N GLN A 70 3.61 10.70 -16.33
CA GLN A 70 4.61 11.74 -16.58
C GLN A 70 4.63 12.18 -18.04
N ASN A 71 4.66 11.23 -18.96
CA ASN A 71 4.68 11.50 -20.40
C ASN A 71 3.42 12.25 -20.85
N LYS A 72 2.24 11.88 -20.36
CA LYS A 72 1.00 12.60 -20.66
C LYS A 72 0.96 13.99 -20.04
N PHE A 73 1.44 14.14 -18.81
CA PHE A 73 1.53 15.46 -18.19
C PHE A 73 2.52 16.39 -18.91
N GLN A 74 3.62 15.86 -19.45
CA GLN A 74 4.53 16.63 -20.32
C GLN A 74 3.84 17.05 -21.62
N GLN A 75 3.08 16.15 -22.25
CA GLN A 75 2.27 16.50 -23.44
C GLN A 75 1.21 17.56 -23.12
N ALA A 76 0.56 17.48 -21.95
CA ALA A 76 -0.40 18.48 -21.48
C ALA A 76 0.26 19.86 -21.32
N GLN A 77 1.46 19.93 -20.73
CA GLN A 77 2.24 21.17 -20.64
C GLN A 77 2.61 21.72 -22.04
N GLY A 78 2.95 20.84 -22.99
CA GLY A 78 3.16 21.23 -24.38
C GLY A 78 1.90 21.79 -25.04
N ALA A 79 0.74 21.18 -24.80
CA ALA A 79 -0.54 21.67 -25.29
C ALA A 79 -0.92 23.03 -24.66
N MET A 80 -0.67 23.21 -23.36
CA MET A 80 -0.82 24.50 -22.66
C MET A 80 0.03 25.60 -23.30
N ALA A 81 1.32 25.32 -23.55
CA ALA A 81 2.24 26.27 -24.17
C ALA A 81 1.79 26.65 -25.59
N ASN A 82 1.19 25.71 -26.33
CA ASN A 82 0.62 25.92 -27.66
C ASN A 82 -0.81 26.50 -27.64
N ARG A 83 -1.34 26.86 -26.46
CA ARG A 83 -2.72 27.36 -26.27
C ARG A 83 -3.82 26.41 -26.76
N LYS A 84 -3.51 25.10 -26.82
CA LYS A 84 -4.46 24.03 -27.12
C LYS A 84 -5.10 23.56 -25.81
N TYR A 85 -5.97 24.38 -25.25
CA TYR A 85 -6.47 24.20 -23.89
C TYR A 85 -7.35 22.96 -23.71
N ASP A 86 -8.13 22.59 -24.72
CA ASP A 86 -8.94 21.36 -24.66
C ASP A 86 -8.04 20.11 -24.64
N ASP A 87 -7.04 20.05 -25.53
CA ASP A 87 -6.05 18.96 -25.55
C ASP A 87 -5.28 18.90 -24.22
N ALA A 88 -4.89 20.06 -23.68
CA ALA A 88 -4.21 20.13 -22.39
C ALA A 88 -5.08 19.59 -21.25
N ALA A 89 -6.37 19.94 -21.23
CA ALA A 89 -7.30 19.45 -20.22
C ALA A 89 -7.47 17.93 -20.28
N LEU A 90 -7.64 17.37 -21.48
CA LEU A 90 -7.76 15.93 -21.70
C LEU A 90 -6.50 15.19 -21.27
N LEU A 91 -5.33 15.62 -21.76
CA LEU A 91 -4.04 15.00 -21.43
C LEU A 91 -3.72 15.09 -19.93
N ALA A 92 -4.05 16.21 -19.28
CA ALA A 92 -3.86 16.36 -17.85
C ALA A 92 -4.81 15.47 -17.04
N ASP A 93 -6.06 15.31 -17.46
CA ASP A 93 -6.99 14.40 -16.79
C ASP A 93 -6.58 12.93 -16.94
N GLU A 94 -6.10 12.54 -18.12
CA GLU A 94 -5.52 11.20 -18.31
C GLU A 94 -4.28 11.01 -17.44
N ALA A 95 -3.37 11.99 -17.39
CA ALA A 95 -2.18 11.93 -16.55
C ALA A 95 -2.55 11.80 -15.06
N ARG A 96 -3.61 12.50 -14.62
CA ARG A 96 -4.16 12.41 -13.26
C ARG A 96 -4.63 10.98 -12.97
N ALA A 97 -5.42 10.38 -13.86
CA ALA A 97 -5.92 9.02 -13.71
C ALA A 97 -4.79 7.98 -13.70
N ASP A 98 -3.81 8.11 -14.59
CA ASP A 98 -2.64 7.23 -14.65
C ASP A 98 -1.78 7.35 -13.38
N ALA A 99 -1.62 8.56 -12.82
CA ALA A 99 -0.91 8.77 -11.56
C ALA A 99 -1.64 8.15 -10.37
N GLU A 100 -2.98 8.25 -10.31
CA GLU A 100 -3.78 7.58 -9.28
C GLU A 100 -3.65 6.05 -9.38
N LEU A 101 -3.65 5.50 -10.59
CA LEU A 101 -3.40 4.09 -10.84
C LEU A 101 -2.01 3.67 -10.36
N ALA A 102 -0.97 4.41 -10.73
CA ALA A 102 0.40 4.17 -10.31
C ALA A 102 0.52 4.17 -8.78
N ARG A 103 -0.07 5.17 -8.11
CA ARG A 103 -0.12 5.27 -6.65
C ARG A 103 -0.80 4.07 -6.00
N ALA A 104 -1.95 3.64 -6.53
CA ALA A 104 -2.69 2.51 -6.00
C ALA A 104 -1.89 1.20 -6.13
N LYS A 105 -1.28 0.98 -7.30
CA LYS A 105 -0.40 -0.17 -7.55
C LYS A 105 0.83 -0.13 -6.65
N ALA A 106 1.40 1.04 -6.42
CA ALA A 106 2.57 1.20 -5.57
C ALA A 106 2.29 0.83 -4.11
N ARG A 107 1.18 1.33 -3.57
CA ARG A 107 0.69 0.96 -2.23
C ARG A 107 0.43 -0.54 -2.11
N LEU A 108 -0.14 -1.16 -3.13
CA LEU A 108 -0.35 -2.60 -3.16
C LEU A 108 0.98 -3.37 -3.18
N GLY A 109 1.96 -2.93 -3.98
CA GLY A 109 3.30 -3.50 -4.03
C GLY A 109 4.00 -3.43 -2.67
N ALA A 110 4.02 -2.24 -2.06
CA ALA A 110 4.58 -2.01 -0.74
C ALA A 110 3.90 -2.88 0.34
N ALA A 111 2.56 -2.98 0.33
CA ALA A 111 1.83 -3.83 1.26
C ALA A 111 2.20 -5.32 1.09
N ARG A 112 2.33 -5.80 -0.14
CA ARG A 112 2.77 -7.18 -0.42
C ARG A 112 4.19 -7.44 0.07
N ALA A 113 5.11 -6.51 -0.13
CA ALA A 113 6.48 -6.61 0.38
C ALA A 113 6.50 -6.67 1.92
N GLN A 114 5.69 -5.84 2.60
CA GLN A 114 5.56 -5.89 4.05
C GLN A 114 4.99 -7.22 4.56
N ILE A 115 4.00 -7.79 3.86
CA ILE A 115 3.45 -9.10 4.20
C ILE A 115 4.54 -10.17 4.09
N GLN A 116 5.28 -10.20 2.98
CA GLN A 116 6.37 -11.17 2.77
C GLN A 116 7.45 -11.06 3.85
N ASN A 117 7.86 -9.84 4.21
CA ASN A 117 8.83 -9.60 5.27
C ASN A 117 8.33 -10.13 6.63
N LYS A 118 7.07 -9.84 6.99
CA LYS A 118 6.46 -10.32 8.24
C LYS A 118 6.29 -11.85 8.25
N THR A 119 5.91 -12.45 7.13
CA THR A 119 5.80 -13.91 7.01
C THR A 119 7.17 -14.57 7.17
N SER A 120 8.21 -14.03 6.54
CA SER A 120 9.57 -14.55 6.64
C SER A 120 10.12 -14.43 8.06
N ALA A 121 9.89 -13.28 8.72
CA ALA A 121 10.25 -13.10 10.13
C ALA A 121 9.54 -14.10 11.05
N ASN A 122 8.23 -14.35 10.84
CA ASN A 122 7.48 -15.35 11.60
C ASN A 122 8.03 -16.77 11.39
N GLN A 123 8.40 -17.12 10.15
CA GLN A 123 9.00 -18.43 9.84
C GLN A 123 10.36 -18.60 10.54
N GLN A 124 11.20 -17.56 10.51
CA GLN A 124 12.49 -17.56 11.20
C GLN A 124 12.32 -17.74 12.71
N LEU A 125 11.38 -17.04 13.33
CA LEU A 125 11.10 -17.19 14.75
C LEU A 125 10.63 -18.61 15.10
N ARG A 126 9.77 -19.21 14.27
CA ARG A 126 9.33 -20.61 14.45
C ARG A 126 10.48 -21.59 14.35
N ALA A 127 11.38 -21.41 13.38
CA ALA A 127 12.56 -22.25 13.21
C ALA A 127 13.53 -22.11 14.41
N GLN A 128 13.69 -20.91 14.96
CA GLN A 128 14.52 -20.69 16.15
C GLN A 128 13.96 -21.40 17.39
N ILE A 129 12.64 -21.38 17.57
CA ILE A 129 11.97 -22.11 18.67
C ILE A 129 12.20 -23.63 18.52
N GLU A 130 12.04 -24.17 17.31
CA GLU A 130 12.27 -25.60 17.08
C GLU A 130 13.74 -26.00 17.34
N GLN A 131 14.69 -25.16 16.92
CA GLN A 131 16.11 -25.36 17.17
C GLN A 131 16.46 -25.30 18.66
N SER A 132 15.87 -24.37 19.43
CA SER A 132 16.11 -24.28 20.87
C SER A 132 15.59 -25.51 21.61
N LEU A 133 14.38 -25.97 21.26
CA LEU A 133 13.79 -27.17 21.84
C LEU A 133 14.62 -28.43 21.53
N ALA A 134 15.10 -28.58 20.29
CA ALA A 134 15.97 -29.69 19.91
C ALA A 134 17.32 -29.64 20.66
N THR A 135 17.83 -28.44 20.94
CA THR A 135 19.07 -28.24 21.71
C THR A 135 18.86 -28.59 23.19
N GLU A 136 17.75 -28.15 23.79
CA GLU A 136 17.36 -28.53 25.16
C GLU A 136 17.21 -30.05 25.30
N GLN A 137 16.56 -30.73 24.33
CA GLN A 137 16.42 -32.19 24.33
C GLN A 137 17.77 -32.92 24.26
N ARG A 138 18.67 -32.48 23.37
CA ARG A 138 20.03 -33.05 23.28
C ARG A 138 20.80 -32.88 24.58
N GLN A 139 20.64 -31.73 25.23
CA GLN A 139 21.29 -31.46 26.50
C GLN A 139 20.73 -32.36 27.62
N SER A 140 19.40 -32.58 27.69
CA SER A 140 18.81 -33.55 28.64
C SER A 140 19.26 -34.99 28.40
N ASP A 141 19.38 -35.43 27.14
CA ASP A 141 19.86 -36.78 26.81
C ASP A 141 21.34 -36.97 27.17
N THR A 142 22.15 -35.91 27.11
CA THR A 142 23.57 -35.95 27.49
C THR A 142 23.77 -35.82 29.01
N GLN A 143 22.85 -35.15 29.72
CA GLN A 143 22.91 -34.93 31.17
C GLN A 143 22.42 -36.14 31.99
N ASN A 144 21.63 -37.03 31.38
CA ASN A 144 21.30 -38.35 31.92
C ASN A 144 22.09 -39.43 31.15
N PRO A 145 23.40 -39.61 31.40
CA PRO A 145 24.03 -40.85 30.98
C PRO A 145 23.25 -41.95 31.68
N ALA A 146 22.63 -42.84 30.89
CA ALA A 146 21.96 -44.03 31.39
C ALA A 146 22.79 -44.57 32.55
N LEU A 147 22.18 -44.57 33.76
CA LEU A 147 22.79 -45.16 34.94
C LEU A 147 23.40 -46.50 34.48
N PRO A 148 24.71 -46.73 34.63
CA PRO A 148 25.29 -48.00 34.22
C PRO A 148 24.42 -49.09 34.80
N ALA A 149 23.90 -49.97 33.93
CA ALA A 149 22.87 -50.94 34.24
C ALA A 149 23.08 -51.49 35.65
N GLN A 150 22.17 -51.14 36.56
CA GLN A 150 22.22 -51.59 37.95
C GLN A 150 22.36 -53.12 37.91
N GLN A 151 23.53 -53.61 38.33
CA GLN A 151 23.75 -55.03 38.50
C GLN A 151 22.64 -55.55 39.44
N PRO A 152 22.03 -56.71 39.14
CA PRO A 152 20.93 -57.24 39.94
C PRO A 152 21.33 -57.28 41.42
N PRO A 153 20.42 -56.91 42.34
CA PRO A 153 20.75 -56.80 43.76
C PRO A 153 21.31 -58.13 44.25
N ALA A 154 22.57 -58.13 44.66
CA ALA A 154 23.14 -59.25 45.37
C ALA A 154 22.41 -59.35 46.72
N ASP A 155 21.85 -60.54 47.01
CA ASP A 155 21.31 -60.91 48.32
C ASP A 155 22.33 -60.56 49.40
N MET A 156 22.02 -59.55 50.21
CA MET A 156 22.68 -59.33 51.49
C MET A 156 21.69 -59.68 52.60
N PRO A 157 22.09 -60.48 53.61
CA PRO A 157 21.25 -60.76 54.76
C PRO A 157 21.07 -59.49 55.60
N ALA A 158 19.86 -59.27 56.10
CA ALA A 158 19.52 -58.14 56.96
C ALA A 158 20.42 -58.08 58.20
N PRO A 159 20.94 -56.90 58.62
CA PRO A 159 21.49 -56.77 59.95
C PRO A 159 20.36 -56.83 60.98
N ALA A 160 20.56 -57.64 62.01
CA ALA A 160 19.68 -57.72 63.15
C ALA A 160 19.60 -56.36 63.87
N SER A 161 18.38 -56.06 64.33
CA SER A 161 17.97 -55.05 65.30
C SER A 161 19.08 -54.38 66.12
N SER A 162 19.05 -53.05 66.20
CA SER A 162 19.58 -52.31 67.34
C SER A 162 18.68 -51.13 67.69
N SER A 163 18.47 -51.02 68.99
CA SER A 163 17.40 -50.36 69.73
C SER A 163 17.74 -48.93 70.18
N LEU A 164 16.71 -48.26 70.72
CA LEU A 164 16.74 -47.24 71.77
C LEU A 164 17.02 -45.77 71.39
N LEU A 165 15.96 -44.95 71.54
CA LEU A 165 15.90 -43.76 72.42
C LEU A 165 16.87 -42.60 72.16
N GLU A 166 16.36 -41.45 71.65
CA GLU A 166 16.61 -40.11 72.24
C GLU A 166 15.63 -39.05 71.67
N PRO A 167 15.30 -37.96 72.42
CA PRO A 167 14.08 -37.16 72.25
C PRO A 167 14.22 -35.93 71.32
N LEU A 168 13.07 -35.50 70.78
CA LEU A 168 12.89 -34.29 69.97
C LEU A 168 13.38 -33.00 70.66
N PRO A 169 14.18 -32.15 69.99
CA PRO A 169 14.16 -30.72 70.25
C PRO A 169 13.17 -30.04 69.30
N ALA A 170 12.24 -29.28 69.90
CA ALA A 170 11.39 -28.33 69.19
C ALA A 170 12.24 -27.17 68.64
N GLY A 171 12.03 -26.78 67.38
CA GLY A 171 12.48 -25.46 66.94
C GLY A 171 12.64 -25.25 65.44
N GLN A 172 11.77 -24.36 64.92
CA GLN A 172 12.06 -23.34 63.91
C GLN A 172 11.86 -23.68 62.43
N GLY A 173 10.73 -23.18 61.92
CA GLY A 173 10.77 -22.27 60.77
C GLY A 173 10.22 -22.82 59.46
N PHE A 174 8.92 -22.61 59.23
CA PHE A 174 8.36 -22.59 57.88
C PHE A 174 8.98 -21.41 57.12
N GLN A 175 9.79 -21.69 56.11
CA GLN A 175 10.26 -20.66 55.19
C GLN A 175 9.18 -20.46 54.12
N THR A 176 8.44 -19.36 54.26
CA THR A 176 7.43 -18.90 53.31
C THR A 176 8.08 -18.34 52.04
N VAL A 177 7.36 -18.49 50.94
CA VAL A 177 7.71 -18.08 49.57
C VAL A 177 7.90 -16.56 49.49
N PRO A 178 8.89 -16.01 48.76
CA PRO A 178 8.92 -14.58 48.46
C PRO A 178 7.90 -14.26 47.38
N GLN A 179 6.94 -13.40 47.71
CA GLN A 179 5.99 -12.82 46.79
C GLN A 179 6.61 -11.57 46.15
N SER A 180 7.07 -11.67 44.90
CA SER A 180 7.57 -10.54 44.13
C SER A 180 6.41 -9.71 43.59
N ASN A 181 6.07 -8.64 44.31
CA ASN A 181 5.24 -7.54 43.83
C ASN A 181 6.01 -6.75 42.77
N SER A 182 5.48 -6.66 41.55
CA SER A 182 5.85 -5.63 40.58
C SER A 182 4.58 -5.11 39.91
N ASP A 183 3.89 -4.24 40.64
CA ASP A 183 2.98 -3.26 40.05
C ASP A 183 3.29 -1.90 40.68
N GLN A 184 4.00 -1.05 39.94
CA GLN A 184 3.82 0.39 40.04
C GLN A 184 4.51 1.14 38.88
N GLY A 185 3.67 1.78 38.07
CA GLY A 185 3.73 3.23 37.94
C GLY A 185 4.71 3.77 36.91
N GLY A 186 4.18 4.08 35.73
CA GLY A 186 4.85 4.95 34.78
C GLY A 186 5.04 6.36 35.34
N HIS A 187 6.13 7.01 34.92
CA HIS A 187 6.25 8.45 34.77
C HIS A 187 7.44 8.75 33.85
N ARG A 188 7.15 9.08 32.58
CA ARG A 188 7.64 10.25 31.83
C ARG A 188 7.51 10.04 30.33
#